data_AF-A0A565B609-F1
#
_entry.id   AF-A0A565B609-F1
#
_cell.length_a   1.000
_cell.length_b   1.000
_cell.length_c   1.000
_cell.angle_alpha   90.00
_cell.angle_beta   90.00
_cell.angle_gamma   90.00
#
_symmetry.space_group_name_H-M   'P 1'
#
loop_
_entity.id
_entity.type
_entity.pdbx_description
1 polymer ?
#
loop_
_entity_poly.entity_id
_entity_poly.type
_entity_poly.pdbx_seq_one_letter_code
_entity_poly.pdbx_strand_id
1 'polypeptide(L)'
;MMQPPPPYVEHQKAVTIRNDVNLKKESLKLEPDQDNPGRFLVSFTFDATVSGRITVIFFAKESEECNLTATKEDILPPITMDFKKGLGQKFKQASGSGVDFSVFEDVELFKAADTEIYPLAVKAEAAPSGDTEEAESLESKNAQITQAVFEKDKGEIKIRVVKQILWVNGLRYELQEIYGIGNTVEGDDDSSDDANDPGKECVICLSEPRDTTVLPCRHMCMCSGCAKLVVQPEAVAAEEQQEHTDIWSHYNGDIDRY
;
A
#
# COMPACT_ATOMS: atom_id res chain seq x y z
N MET A 1 29.44 27.99 -18.68
CA MET A 1 29.16 26.55 -18.57
C MET A 1 27.65 26.41 -18.55
N MET A 2 27.05 25.75 -19.55
CA MET A 2 25.60 25.47 -19.54
C MET A 2 25.29 24.48 -18.42
N GLN A 3 24.37 24.83 -17.53
CA GLN A 3 23.83 23.87 -16.56
C GLN A 3 23.04 22.80 -17.33
N PRO A 4 23.16 21.52 -16.94
CA PRO A 4 22.35 20.46 -17.53
C PRO A 4 20.87 20.74 -17.23
N PRO A 5 19.95 20.45 -18.17
CA PRO A 5 18.52 20.67 -17.97
C PRO A 5 18.04 19.89 -16.74
N PRO A 6 17.10 20.44 -15.96
CA PRO A 6 16.54 19.73 -14.82
C PRO A 6 15.92 18.41 -15.30
N PRO A 7 16.08 17.33 -14.52
CA PRO A 7 15.54 16.02 -14.89
C PRO A 7 14.03 16.13 -15.09
N TYR A 8 13.57 15.67 -16.26
CA TYR A 8 12.15 15.57 -16.58
C TYR A 8 11.47 14.64 -15.56
N VAL A 9 10.59 15.19 -14.72
CA VAL A 9 9.78 14.39 -13.79
C VAL A 9 8.53 13.95 -14.53
N GLU A 10 8.46 12.65 -14.79
CA GLU A 10 7.35 12.04 -15.50
C GLU A 10 6.11 11.99 -14.60
N HIS A 11 5.01 12.59 -15.07
CA HIS A 11 3.72 12.51 -14.40
C HIS A 11 3.04 11.21 -14.78
N GLN A 12 3.19 10.18 -13.95
CA GLN A 12 2.44 8.94 -14.14
C GLN A 12 0.96 9.18 -13.78
N LYS A 13 0.05 8.96 -14.73
CA LYS A 13 -1.38 8.95 -14.45
C LYS A 13 -1.67 7.85 -13.42
N ALA A 14 -2.38 8.21 -12.36
CA ALA A 14 -2.81 7.23 -11.36
C ALA A 14 -3.77 6.23 -12.01
N VAL A 15 -3.43 4.94 -11.93
CA VAL A 15 -4.34 3.85 -12.25
C VAL A 15 -5.04 3.45 -10.97
N THR A 16 -6.38 3.42 -10.97
CA THR A 16 -7.13 2.94 -9.80
C THR A 16 -7.00 1.43 -9.70
N ILE A 17 -6.40 0.96 -8.62
CA ILE A 17 -6.31 -0.46 -8.29
C ILE A 17 -7.36 -0.75 -7.21
N ARG A 18 -8.21 -1.74 -7.46
CA ARG A 18 -9.22 -2.20 -6.50
C ARG A 18 -8.65 -3.35 -5.68
N ASN A 19 -8.55 -3.16 -4.36
CA ASN A 19 -8.28 -4.26 -3.44
C ASN A 19 -9.59 -4.90 -3.02
N ASP A 20 -9.81 -6.15 -3.39
CA ASP A 20 -11.06 -6.87 -3.08
C ASP A 20 -11.10 -7.45 -1.67
N VAL A 21 -9.93 -7.67 -1.05
CA VAL A 21 -9.81 -8.17 0.31
C VAL A 21 -8.70 -7.42 1.02
N ASN A 22 -9.06 -6.58 1.97
CA ASN A 22 -8.14 -5.70 2.69
C ASN A 22 -7.89 -6.17 4.11
N LEU A 23 -6.71 -6.73 4.40
CA LEU A 23 -6.28 -7.01 5.77
C LEU A 23 -5.78 -5.73 6.44
N LYS A 24 -6.39 -5.37 7.57
CA LYS A 24 -6.01 -4.21 8.38
C LYS A 24 -4.73 -4.49 9.16
N LYS A 25 -3.60 -3.94 8.72
CA LYS A 25 -2.25 -4.27 9.20
C LYS A 25 -2.12 -4.14 10.73
N GLU A 26 -2.72 -3.11 11.31
CA GLU A 26 -2.66 -2.78 12.75
C GLU A 26 -3.47 -3.74 13.62
N SER A 27 -4.38 -4.50 13.01
CA SER A 27 -5.21 -5.47 13.72
C SER A 27 -4.56 -6.86 13.83
N LEU A 28 -3.47 -7.12 13.10
CA LEU A 28 -2.79 -8.41 13.09
C LEU A 28 -2.01 -8.64 14.38
N LYS A 29 -2.42 -9.64 15.14
CA LYS A 29 -1.86 -9.91 16.48
C LYS A 29 -1.90 -11.39 16.86
N LEU A 30 -1.09 -11.72 17.86
CA LEU A 30 -1.09 -13.02 18.55
C LEU A 30 -1.98 -12.93 19.79
N GLU A 31 -2.78 -13.95 20.01
CA GLU A 31 -3.59 -14.13 21.21
C GLU A 31 -3.25 -15.48 21.86
N PRO A 32 -3.08 -15.58 23.19
CA PRO A 32 -2.90 -16.87 23.85
C PRO A 32 -4.09 -17.80 23.57
N ASP A 33 -3.81 -19.05 23.28
CA ASP A 33 -4.83 -20.10 23.21
C ASP A 33 -5.22 -20.51 24.64
N GLN A 34 -6.48 -20.28 25.02
CA GLN A 34 -6.97 -20.58 26.36
C GLN A 34 -7.07 -22.08 26.65
N ASP A 35 -7.32 -22.89 25.61
CA ASP A 35 -7.47 -24.34 25.77
C ASP A 35 -6.13 -25.06 25.60
N ASN A 36 -5.14 -24.41 24.99
CA ASN A 36 -3.82 -24.98 24.71
C ASN A 36 -2.69 -24.07 25.23
N PRO A 37 -2.34 -24.15 26.53
CA PRO A 37 -1.31 -23.31 27.14
C PRO A 37 0.03 -23.40 26.39
N GLY A 38 0.64 -22.24 26.15
CA GLY A 38 1.90 -22.12 25.40
C GLY A 38 1.73 -21.95 23.89
N ARG A 39 0.52 -22.15 23.36
CA ARG A 39 0.20 -21.85 21.95
C ARG A 39 -0.41 -20.47 21.78
N PHE A 40 -0.15 -19.88 20.62
CA PHE A 40 -0.63 -18.56 20.25
C PHE A 40 -1.40 -18.63 18.92
N LEU A 41 -2.57 -18.01 18.92
CA LEU A 41 -3.48 -17.90 17.79
C LEU A 41 -3.27 -16.57 17.08
N VAL A 42 -3.20 -16.61 15.75
CA VAL A 42 -3.25 -15.44 14.89
C VAL A 42 -4.69 -14.94 14.78
N SER A 43 -4.88 -13.64 14.97
CA SER A 43 -6.16 -12.96 14.77
C SER A 43 -5.95 -11.60 14.10
N PHE A 44 -6.94 -11.17 13.32
CA PHE A 44 -6.96 -9.87 12.64
C PHE A 44 -8.37 -9.53 12.16
N THR A 45 -8.51 -8.28 11.72
CA THR A 45 -9.69 -7.79 11.02
C THR A 45 -9.40 -7.56 9.54
N PHE A 46 -10.41 -7.75 8.71
CA PHE A 46 -10.30 -7.53 7.28
C PHE A 46 -11.64 -7.06 6.69
N ASP A 47 -11.55 -6.38 5.57
CA ASP A 47 -12.67 -5.97 4.75
C ASP A 47 -12.67 -6.79 3.46
N ALA A 48 -13.84 -7.18 2.96
CA ALA A 48 -13.95 -7.91 1.71
C ALA A 48 -15.15 -7.43 0.89
N THR A 49 -14.91 -7.05 -0.37
CA THR A 49 -15.95 -6.65 -1.34
C THR A 49 -16.63 -7.86 -1.98
N VAL A 50 -15.94 -9.01 -1.97
CA VAL A 50 -16.35 -10.29 -2.54
C VAL A 50 -16.17 -11.41 -1.54
N SER A 51 -16.70 -12.60 -1.82
CA SER A 51 -16.37 -13.80 -1.03
C SER A 51 -14.99 -14.30 -1.42
N GLY A 52 -14.34 -15.09 -0.56
CA GLY A 52 -12.99 -15.54 -0.83
C GLY A 52 -12.46 -16.46 0.27
N ARG A 53 -11.15 -16.54 0.35
CA ARG A 53 -10.43 -17.42 1.27
C ARG A 53 -9.22 -16.72 1.89
N ILE A 54 -8.99 -16.96 3.17
CA ILE A 54 -7.77 -16.55 3.85
C ILE A 54 -6.98 -17.78 4.23
N THR A 55 -5.68 -17.75 3.94
CA THR A 55 -4.72 -18.78 4.32
C THR A 55 -3.61 -18.15 5.16
N VAL A 56 -3.43 -18.64 6.38
CA VAL A 56 -2.34 -18.27 7.29
C VAL A 56 -1.24 -19.31 7.18
N ILE A 57 -0.02 -18.86 6.92
CA ILE A 57 1.14 -19.72 6.65
C ILE A 57 2.31 -19.27 7.51
N PHE A 58 2.91 -20.20 8.26
CA PHE A 58 4.12 -19.96 9.03
C PHE A 58 5.37 -20.32 8.21
N PHE A 59 6.45 -19.56 8.40
CA PHE A 59 7.71 -19.71 7.66
C PHE A 59 7.48 -19.78 6.15
N ALA A 60 6.73 -18.79 5.65
CA ALA A 60 6.27 -18.71 4.28
C ALA A 60 7.35 -18.12 3.37
N LYS A 61 7.52 -18.74 2.20
CA LYS A 61 8.29 -18.19 1.08
C LYS A 61 7.32 -17.81 -0.04
N GLU A 62 7.38 -16.55 -0.47
CA GLU A 62 6.68 -16.08 -1.67
C GLU A 62 7.37 -16.65 -2.90
N SER A 63 6.60 -17.28 -3.79
CA SER A 63 7.05 -17.75 -5.10
C SER A 63 6.43 -16.89 -6.20
N GLU A 64 6.76 -17.21 -7.45
CA GLU A 64 6.09 -16.61 -8.61
C GLU A 64 4.57 -16.90 -8.59
N GLU A 65 3.81 -16.09 -9.31
CA GLU A 65 2.36 -16.28 -9.54
C GLU A 65 1.46 -16.21 -8.29
N CYS A 66 1.70 -15.28 -7.37
CA CYS A 66 0.86 -15.05 -6.18
C CYS A 66 0.78 -16.27 -5.22
N ASN A 67 1.78 -17.15 -5.25
CA ASN A 67 1.80 -18.34 -4.41
C ASN A 67 2.72 -18.18 -3.18
N LEU A 68 2.34 -18.85 -2.11
CA LEU A 68 3.10 -18.93 -0.87
C LEU A 68 3.35 -20.40 -0.54
N THR A 69 4.57 -20.71 -0.13
CA THR A 69 4.99 -22.06 0.25
C THR A 69 5.42 -22.08 1.70
N ALA A 70 4.93 -23.07 2.47
CA ALA A 70 5.32 -23.24 3.87
C ALA A 70 6.60 -24.07 3.94
N THR A 71 7.69 -23.50 4.46
CA THR A 71 8.97 -24.24 4.56
C THR A 71 8.98 -25.28 5.69
N LYS A 72 7.97 -25.24 6.58
CA LYS A 72 7.80 -26.15 7.72
C LYS A 72 6.38 -26.72 7.79
N GLU A 73 5.79 -27.08 6.65
CA GLU A 73 4.41 -27.59 6.54
C GLU A 73 4.11 -28.79 7.44
N ASP A 74 5.09 -29.70 7.62
CA ASP A 74 4.95 -30.89 8.47
C ASP A 74 4.73 -30.56 9.96
N ILE A 75 5.18 -29.38 10.40
CA ILE A 75 5.08 -28.93 11.80
C ILE A 75 3.92 -27.94 11.97
N LEU A 76 3.78 -27.02 11.01
CA LEU A 76 2.78 -25.96 11.00
C LEU A 76 2.08 -25.95 9.63
N PRO A 77 1.05 -26.79 9.44
CA PRO A 77 0.30 -26.80 8.19
C PRO A 77 -0.43 -25.46 7.99
N PRO A 78 -0.58 -24.99 6.74
CA PRO A 78 -1.39 -23.82 6.41
C PRO A 78 -2.81 -23.91 6.98
N ILE A 79 -3.29 -22.79 7.52
CA ILE A 79 -4.64 -22.70 8.10
C ILE A 79 -5.52 -21.87 7.20
N THR A 80 -6.56 -22.49 6.66
CA THR A 80 -7.41 -21.91 5.63
C THR A 80 -8.83 -21.71 6.12
N MET A 81 -9.43 -20.57 5.80
CA MET A 81 -10.80 -20.23 6.14
C MET A 81 -11.48 -19.49 4.99
N ASP A 82 -12.64 -19.98 4.55
CA ASP A 82 -13.48 -19.29 3.58
C ASP A 82 -14.29 -18.18 4.26
N PHE A 83 -14.55 -17.08 3.55
CA PHE A 83 -15.33 -15.95 4.03
C PHE A 83 -16.33 -15.45 2.98
N LYS A 84 -17.32 -14.67 3.42
CA LYS A 84 -18.28 -13.97 2.54
C LYS A 84 -17.91 -12.50 2.42
N LYS A 85 -18.50 -11.80 1.45
CA LYS A 85 -18.37 -10.34 1.37
C LYS A 85 -18.84 -9.68 2.67
N GLY A 86 -18.14 -8.65 3.12
CA GLY A 86 -18.45 -7.94 4.36
C GLY A 86 -17.29 -7.07 4.84
N LEU A 87 -17.60 -5.98 5.53
CA LEU A 87 -16.64 -5.08 6.15
C LEU A 87 -16.47 -5.42 7.64
N GLY A 88 -15.30 -5.13 8.20
CA GLY A 88 -14.98 -5.33 9.62
C GLY A 88 -15.03 -6.79 10.07
N GLN A 89 -14.84 -7.73 9.15
CA GLN A 89 -14.85 -9.16 9.45
C GLN A 89 -13.65 -9.52 10.33
N LYS A 90 -13.81 -10.55 11.17
CA LYS A 90 -12.78 -11.02 12.11
C LYS A 90 -12.33 -12.41 11.72
N PHE A 91 -11.02 -12.57 11.59
CA PHE A 91 -10.37 -13.87 11.52
C PHE A 91 -9.76 -14.18 12.88
N LYS A 92 -9.92 -15.43 13.32
CA LYS A 92 -9.19 -15.99 14.46
C LYS A 92 -8.95 -17.47 14.19
N GLN A 93 -7.72 -17.92 14.38
CA GLN A 93 -7.38 -19.34 14.28
C GLN A 93 -8.21 -20.18 15.27
N ALA A 94 -8.55 -21.40 14.85
CA ALA A 94 -9.23 -22.35 15.72
C ALA A 94 -8.30 -22.78 16.87
N SER A 95 -8.88 -22.98 18.06
CA SER A 95 -8.16 -23.52 19.22
C SER A 95 -7.45 -24.83 18.84
N GLY A 96 -6.19 -24.97 19.27
CA GLY A 96 -5.31 -26.09 18.96
C GLY A 96 -4.49 -25.95 17.68
N SER A 97 -4.85 -25.03 16.78
CA SER A 97 -4.10 -24.75 15.54
C SER A 97 -3.01 -23.67 15.69
N GLY A 98 -2.92 -23.06 16.88
CA GLY A 98 -1.93 -22.03 17.19
C GLY A 98 -0.49 -22.53 17.15
N VAL A 99 0.43 -21.59 16.97
CA VAL A 99 1.86 -21.86 16.98
C VAL A 99 2.39 -21.96 18.41
N ASP A 100 3.23 -22.95 18.67
CA ASP A 100 4.08 -23.01 19.84
C ASP A 100 5.45 -22.45 19.45
N PHE A 101 5.85 -21.31 20.00
CA PHE A 101 7.13 -20.69 19.68
C PHE A 101 8.33 -21.43 20.30
N SER A 102 8.12 -22.23 21.34
CA SER A 102 9.21 -22.89 22.06
C SER A 102 9.89 -24.01 21.27
N VAL A 103 9.25 -24.50 20.20
CA VAL A 103 9.78 -25.57 19.33
C VAL A 103 10.71 -25.04 18.24
N PHE A 104 10.87 -23.71 18.12
CA PHE A 104 11.72 -23.07 17.13
C PHE A 104 12.87 -22.31 17.78
N GLU A 105 13.98 -22.20 17.07
CA GLU A 105 15.11 -21.39 17.55
C GLU A 105 14.81 -19.89 17.36
N ASP A 106 15.29 -19.05 18.29
CA ASP A 106 15.14 -17.59 18.22
C ASP A 106 15.62 -17.02 16.88
N VAL A 107 16.69 -17.59 16.29
CA VAL A 107 17.21 -17.18 14.98
C VAL A 107 16.21 -17.42 13.84
N GLU A 108 15.33 -18.40 13.96
CA GLU A 108 14.32 -18.69 12.93
C GLU A 108 13.09 -17.81 13.10
N LEU A 109 12.71 -17.53 14.35
CA LEU A 109 11.52 -16.73 14.68
C LEU A 109 11.73 -15.23 14.46
N PHE A 110 12.91 -14.72 14.82
CA PHE A 110 13.21 -13.29 14.86
C PHE A 110 14.20 -12.88 13.76
N LYS A 111 14.37 -13.71 12.73
CA LYS A 111 15.32 -13.51 11.63
C LYS A 111 15.13 -12.13 10.98
N ALA A 112 16.26 -11.47 10.70
CA ALA A 112 16.28 -10.17 10.01
C ALA A 112 15.74 -10.29 8.58
N ALA A 113 15.20 -9.18 8.07
CA ALA A 113 14.42 -9.09 6.82
C ALA A 113 15.16 -9.44 5.51
N ASP A 114 16.35 -10.02 5.58
CA ASP A 114 17.20 -10.38 4.44
C ASP A 114 17.01 -11.84 3.98
N THR A 115 16.11 -12.59 4.60
CA THR A 115 15.74 -13.93 4.14
C THR A 115 14.45 -13.89 3.33
N GLU A 116 14.37 -14.63 2.22
CA GLU A 116 13.13 -14.81 1.42
C GLU A 116 12.00 -15.56 2.17
N ILE A 117 12.24 -15.94 3.43
CA ILE A 117 11.30 -16.65 4.29
C ILE A 117 10.82 -15.71 5.38
N TYR A 118 9.51 -15.52 5.45
CA TYR A 118 8.85 -14.71 6.46
C TYR A 118 8.23 -15.61 7.54
N PRO A 119 8.46 -15.35 8.84
CA PRO A 119 7.92 -16.18 9.93
C PRO A 119 6.40 -16.33 9.89
N LEU A 120 5.69 -15.31 9.39
CA LEU A 120 4.25 -15.34 9.18
C LEU A 120 3.88 -14.67 7.86
N ALA A 121 3.00 -15.30 7.09
CA ALA A 121 2.31 -14.67 5.98
C ALA A 121 0.81 -15.00 5.99
N VAL A 122 0.00 -14.04 5.59
CA VAL A 122 -1.43 -14.19 5.40
C VAL A 122 -1.76 -13.88 3.95
N LYS A 123 -2.29 -14.86 3.21
CA LYS A 123 -2.81 -14.69 1.85
C LYS A 123 -4.32 -14.64 1.92
N ALA A 124 -4.90 -13.54 1.47
CA ALA A 124 -6.33 -13.35 1.33
C ALA A 124 -6.68 -13.27 -0.16
N GLU A 125 -7.36 -14.28 -0.69
CA GLU A 125 -7.70 -14.38 -2.11
C GLU A 125 -9.20 -14.17 -2.32
N ALA A 126 -9.55 -13.39 -3.35
CA ALA A 126 -10.91 -13.24 -3.81
C ALA A 126 -11.34 -14.50 -4.57
N ALA A 127 -12.59 -14.93 -4.38
CA ALA A 127 -13.17 -15.95 -5.25
C ALA A 127 -13.25 -15.40 -6.69
N PRO A 128 -12.99 -16.23 -7.70
CA PRO A 128 -13.12 -15.81 -9.09
C PRO A 128 -14.56 -15.36 -9.35
N SER A 129 -14.71 -14.16 -9.92
CA SER A 129 -16.00 -13.68 -10.41
C SER A 129 -16.38 -14.53 -11.62
N GLY A 130 -17.38 -15.40 -11.48
CA GLY A 130 -17.85 -16.30 -12.54
C GLY A 130 -18.57 -15.64 -13.72
N ASP A 131 -18.30 -14.36 -14.00
CA ASP A 131 -19.09 -13.55 -14.95
C ASP A 131 -18.43 -13.41 -16.33
N THR A 132 -17.42 -14.22 -16.67
CA THR A 132 -16.85 -14.20 -18.03
C THR A 132 -16.49 -15.61 -18.48
N GLU A 133 -17.46 -16.27 -19.11
CA GLU A 133 -17.23 -17.44 -19.95
C GLU A 133 -16.48 -17.03 -21.22
N GLU A 134 -15.20 -16.65 -21.12
CA GLU A 134 -14.33 -16.54 -22.30
C GLU A 134 -12.85 -16.47 -21.88
N ALA A 135 -12.11 -17.48 -22.33
CA ALA A 135 -10.65 -17.67 -22.29
C ALA A 135 -10.02 -18.22 -20.99
N GLU A 136 -9.49 -19.46 -21.12
CA GLU A 136 -8.50 -20.11 -20.28
C GLU A 136 -7.14 -19.36 -20.29
N SER A 137 -7.14 -18.09 -19.90
CA SER A 137 -5.92 -17.31 -19.68
C SER A 137 -5.76 -17.11 -18.17
N LEU A 138 -4.76 -17.76 -17.56
CA LEU A 138 -4.22 -17.51 -16.21
C LEU A 138 -5.22 -16.80 -15.27
N GLU A 139 -6.02 -17.57 -14.51
CA GLU A 139 -6.91 -17.05 -13.46
C GLU A 139 -6.29 -15.82 -12.80
N SER A 140 -6.79 -14.62 -13.11
CA SER A 140 -6.30 -13.38 -12.52
C SER A 140 -6.71 -13.35 -11.06
N LYS A 141 -5.91 -14.00 -10.21
CA LYS A 141 -6.17 -14.11 -8.78
C LYS A 141 -5.94 -12.77 -8.12
N ASN A 142 -7.04 -12.06 -7.88
CA ASN A 142 -7.02 -10.89 -7.01
C ASN A 142 -6.76 -11.37 -5.57
N ALA A 143 -5.65 -10.94 -4.99
CA ALA A 143 -5.28 -11.36 -3.65
C ALA A 143 -4.40 -10.33 -2.95
N GLN A 144 -4.49 -10.28 -1.63
CA GLN A 144 -3.56 -9.57 -0.79
C GLN A 144 -2.70 -10.55 0.00
N ILE A 145 -1.38 -10.37 -0.04
CA ILE A 145 -0.41 -11.06 0.78
C ILE A 145 0.13 -10.08 1.83
N THR A 146 -0.04 -10.41 3.11
CA THR A 146 0.57 -9.67 4.22
C THR A 146 1.68 -10.52 4.82
N GLN A 147 2.93 -10.05 4.75
CA GLN A 147 4.10 -10.69 5.36
C GLN A 147 4.46 -9.97 6.66
N ALA A 148 4.78 -10.76 7.67
CA ALA A 148 5.07 -10.25 9.00
C ALA A 148 6.22 -11.02 9.66
N VAL A 149 6.89 -10.35 10.59
CA VAL A 149 7.94 -10.90 11.44
C VAL A 149 7.49 -10.85 12.88
N PHE A 150 8.11 -11.69 13.71
CA PHE A 150 7.91 -11.62 15.15
C PHE A 150 8.93 -10.67 15.77
N GLU A 151 8.50 -9.98 16.82
CA GLU A 151 9.35 -9.16 17.67
C GLU A 151 9.19 -9.58 19.12
N LYS A 152 10.28 -9.51 19.87
CA LYS A 152 10.27 -9.78 21.31
C LYS A 152 10.41 -8.45 22.06
N ASP A 153 9.34 -8.04 22.73
CA ASP A 153 9.29 -6.84 23.56
C ASP A 153 9.04 -7.25 25.01
N LYS A 154 10.03 -7.03 25.89
CA LYS A 154 9.96 -7.33 27.34
C LYS A 154 9.48 -8.76 27.68
N GLY A 155 9.76 -9.73 26.80
CA GLY A 155 9.38 -11.14 26.97
C GLY A 155 8.06 -11.54 26.31
N GLU A 156 7.31 -10.59 25.74
CA GLU A 156 6.12 -10.83 24.93
C GLU A 156 6.49 -10.88 23.44
N ILE A 157 5.90 -11.82 22.70
CA ILE A 157 6.07 -11.94 21.25
C ILE A 157 4.93 -11.19 20.56
N LYS A 158 5.28 -10.22 19.72
CA LYS A 158 4.35 -9.40 18.93
C LYS A 158 4.57 -9.62 17.45
N ILE A 159 3.54 -9.34 16.64
CA ILE A 159 3.64 -9.36 15.19
C ILE A 159 3.93 -7.93 14.70
N ARG A 160 4.91 -7.80 13.80
CA ARG A 160 5.10 -6.59 12.99
C ARG A 160 4.92 -6.93 11.52
N VAL A 161 3.93 -6.30 10.90
CA VAL A 161 3.77 -6.35 9.43
C VAL A 161 4.94 -5.62 8.78
N VAL A 162 5.65 -6.30 7.89
CA VAL A 162 6.79 -5.73 7.16
C VAL A 162 6.43 -5.37 5.73
N LYS A 163 5.47 -6.11 5.14
CA LYS A 163 5.11 -5.94 3.73
C LYS A 163 3.67 -6.31 3.50
N GLN A 164 2.98 -5.51 2.69
CA GLN A 164 1.69 -5.87 2.12
C GLN A 164 1.80 -5.78 0.60
N ILE A 165 1.35 -6.83 -0.07
CA ILE A 165 1.44 -6.99 -1.51
C ILE A 165 0.04 -7.26 -2.03
N LEU A 166 -0.35 -6.55 -3.07
CA LEU A 166 -1.60 -6.72 -3.78
C LEU A 166 -1.31 -7.29 -5.16
N TRP A 167 -1.98 -8.38 -5.47
CA TRP A 167 -2.00 -9.01 -6.78
C TRP A 167 -3.32 -8.67 -7.46
N VAL A 168 -3.26 -8.00 -8.61
CA VAL A 168 -4.44 -7.67 -9.43
C VAL A 168 -4.07 -7.86 -10.89
N ASN A 169 -4.88 -8.61 -11.64
CA ASN A 169 -4.66 -8.87 -13.07
C ASN A 169 -3.24 -9.39 -13.39
N GLY A 170 -2.68 -10.24 -12.52
CA GLY A 170 -1.33 -10.80 -12.67
C GLY A 170 -0.19 -9.83 -12.34
N LEU A 171 -0.49 -8.58 -11.99
CA LEU A 171 0.50 -7.58 -11.59
C LEU A 171 0.64 -7.55 -10.07
N ARG A 172 1.90 -7.44 -9.62
CA ARG A 172 2.28 -7.39 -8.21
C ARG A 172 2.55 -5.95 -7.78
N TYR A 173 1.79 -5.47 -6.80
CA TYR A 173 1.92 -4.13 -6.24
C TYR A 173 2.30 -4.21 -4.77
N GLU A 174 3.40 -3.58 -4.37
CA GLU A 174 3.75 -3.45 -2.96
C GLU A 174 3.09 -2.21 -2.37
N LEU A 175 2.29 -2.39 -1.32
CA LEU A 175 1.63 -1.30 -0.62
C LEU A 175 2.67 -0.57 0.22
N GLN A 176 2.78 0.74 -0.01
CA GLN A 176 3.61 1.64 0.75
C GLN A 176 2.73 2.66 1.47
N GLU A 177 3.05 2.93 2.73
CA GLU A 177 2.40 4.01 3.46
C GLU A 177 2.65 5.36 2.77
N ILE A 178 1.64 6.22 2.74
CA ILE A 178 1.78 7.58 2.26
C ILE A 178 1.59 8.50 3.46
N TYR A 179 2.59 9.34 3.71
CA TYR A 179 2.57 10.26 4.83
C TYR A 179 1.74 11.50 4.48
N GLY A 180 0.97 12.00 5.45
CA GLY A 180 0.10 13.16 5.26
C GLY A 180 -1.32 12.84 4.77
N ILE A 181 -1.68 11.55 4.68
CA ILE A 181 -3.06 11.08 4.42
C ILE A 181 -3.87 10.86 5.73
N GLY A 182 -3.21 10.91 6.90
CA GLY A 182 -3.78 10.43 8.18
C GLY A 182 -5.02 11.17 8.72
N ASN A 183 -6.02 10.36 9.10
CA ASN A 183 -7.25 10.62 9.89
C ASN A 183 -8.49 11.23 9.19
N THR A 184 -9.09 10.51 8.24
CA THR A 184 -10.51 10.71 7.88
C THR A 184 -11.42 9.51 8.12
N VAL A 185 -10.89 8.34 8.49
CA VAL A 185 -11.70 7.10 8.53
C VAL A 185 -11.51 6.26 9.79
N GLU A 186 -11.41 6.84 10.99
CA GLU A 186 -11.81 6.16 12.23
C GLU A 186 -12.33 7.18 13.26
N GLY A 187 -13.66 7.28 13.39
CA GLY A 187 -14.34 8.04 14.44
C GLY A 187 -15.53 8.85 13.94
N ASP A 188 -16.68 8.20 13.76
CA ASP A 188 -17.98 8.89 13.87
C ASP A 188 -18.07 9.45 15.30
N ASP A 189 -17.90 10.76 15.45
CA ASP A 189 -18.51 11.49 16.55
C ASP A 189 -18.86 12.91 16.07
N ASP A 190 -20.12 13.02 15.67
CA ASP A 190 -21.00 14.19 15.66
C ASP A 190 -20.39 15.49 16.23
N SER A 191 -19.67 16.25 15.41
CA SER A 191 -19.46 17.68 15.61
C SER A 191 -19.15 18.39 14.30
N SER A 192 -20.21 19.03 13.77
CA SER A 192 -20.23 20.23 12.93
C SER A 192 -19.23 20.33 11.78
N ASP A 193 -19.78 20.44 10.56
CA ASP A 193 -19.30 21.33 9.49
C ASP A 193 -18.06 22.17 9.84
N ASP A 194 -16.87 21.64 9.57
CA ASP A 194 -15.68 22.48 9.45
C ASP A 194 -15.08 22.20 8.07
N ALA A 195 -15.62 22.91 7.08
CA ALA A 195 -15.10 23.00 5.71
C ALA A 195 -13.72 23.69 5.65
N ASN A 196 -13.00 23.73 6.77
CA ASN A 196 -11.80 24.50 7.02
C ASN A 196 -10.86 23.72 7.95
N ASP A 197 -10.64 22.44 7.65
CA ASP A 197 -9.54 21.66 8.23
C ASP A 197 -8.25 22.00 7.45
N PRO A 198 -7.39 22.92 7.95
CA PRO A 198 -6.16 23.33 7.25
C PRO A 198 -5.16 22.17 7.09
N GLY A 199 -5.44 21.02 7.70
CA GLY A 199 -4.66 19.80 7.59
C GLY A 199 -4.83 19.04 6.27
N LYS A 200 -5.82 19.36 5.41
CA LYS A 200 -6.16 18.57 4.20
C LYS A 200 -5.91 19.29 2.86
N GLU A 201 -5.68 20.60 2.91
CA GLU A 201 -5.49 21.42 1.71
C GLU A 201 -4.04 21.36 1.21
N CYS A 202 -3.86 21.53 -0.10
CA CYS A 202 -2.57 21.62 -0.74
C CYS A 202 -1.72 22.73 -0.10
N VAL A 203 -0.47 22.41 0.27
CA VAL A 203 0.44 23.38 0.93
C VAL A 203 0.89 24.53 0.04
N ILE A 204 0.54 24.50 -1.25
CA ILE A 204 0.91 25.52 -2.23
C ILE A 204 -0.26 26.48 -2.47
N CYS A 205 -1.43 25.98 -2.87
CA CYS A 205 -2.58 26.85 -3.13
C CYS A 205 -3.46 27.09 -1.89
N LEU A 206 -3.38 26.25 -0.86
CA LEU A 206 -4.24 26.30 0.32
C LEU A 206 -5.73 26.37 -0.05
N SER A 207 -6.15 25.62 -1.07
CA SER A 207 -7.54 25.63 -1.55
C SER A 207 -7.97 24.26 -2.05
N GLU A 208 -7.19 23.66 -2.95
CA GLU A 208 -7.51 22.34 -3.49
C GLU A 208 -7.05 21.23 -2.53
N PRO A 209 -7.77 20.10 -2.44
CA PRO A 209 -7.37 18.97 -1.62
C PRO A 209 -6.07 18.34 -2.12
N ARG A 210 -5.32 17.75 -1.20
CA ARG A 210 -4.11 16.99 -1.54
C ARG A 210 -4.50 15.69 -2.26
N ASP A 211 -3.95 15.47 -3.45
CA ASP A 211 -4.18 14.28 -4.27
C ASP A 211 -2.87 13.70 -4.85
N THR A 212 -1.74 14.39 -4.61
CA THR A 212 -0.46 14.10 -5.24
C THR A 212 0.61 13.79 -4.21
N THR A 213 1.25 12.64 -4.38
CA THR A 213 2.37 12.17 -3.56
C THR A 213 3.70 12.53 -4.20
N VAL A 214 4.63 13.07 -3.41
CA VAL A 214 6.01 13.34 -3.85
C VAL A 214 6.86 12.10 -3.66
N LEU A 215 7.48 11.60 -4.73
CA LEU A 215 8.52 10.58 -4.65
C LEU A 215 9.91 11.24 -4.61
N PRO A 216 10.88 10.69 -3.84
CA PRO A 216 10.85 9.43 -3.10
C PRO A 216 10.29 9.54 -1.67
N CYS A 217 9.95 10.75 -1.20
CA CYS A 217 9.63 10.98 0.21
C CYS A 217 8.23 10.51 0.64
N ARG A 218 7.37 10.09 -0.30
CA ARG A 218 5.99 9.59 -0.08
C ARG A 218 5.08 10.53 0.72
N HIS A 219 5.29 11.84 0.64
CA HIS A 219 4.39 12.80 1.28
C HIS A 219 3.30 13.23 0.30
N MET A 220 2.04 13.10 0.70
CA MET A 220 0.90 13.67 0.00
C MET A 220 0.63 15.06 0.55
N CYS A 221 1.18 16.09 -0.10
CA CYS A 221 1.11 17.48 0.37
C CYS A 221 0.64 18.48 -0.69
N MET A 222 0.48 18.05 -1.95
CA MET A 222 0.09 18.92 -3.06
C MET A 222 -1.18 18.43 -3.76
N CYS A 223 -1.91 19.36 -4.37
CA CYS A 223 -2.86 19.05 -5.42
C CYS A 223 -2.14 18.87 -6.76
N SER A 224 -2.77 18.18 -7.69
CA SER A 224 -2.23 17.84 -9.00
C SER A 224 -2.01 19.07 -9.89
N GLY A 225 -2.73 20.16 -9.64
CA GLY A 225 -2.50 21.46 -10.27
C GLY A 225 -1.16 22.06 -9.86
N CYS A 226 -0.91 22.21 -8.56
CA CYS A 226 0.32 22.79 -8.05
C CYS A 226 1.55 21.89 -8.29
N ALA A 227 1.40 20.56 -8.24
CA ALA A 227 2.49 19.64 -8.52
C ALA A 227 3.08 19.82 -9.92
N LYS A 228 2.23 20.11 -10.93
CA LYS A 228 2.69 20.38 -12.30
C LYS A 228 3.54 21.64 -12.41
N LEU A 229 3.26 22.66 -11.60
CA LEU A 229 4.01 23.93 -11.61
C LEU A 229 5.40 23.78 -11.00
N VAL A 230 5.52 23.02 -9.90
CA VAL A 230 6.81 22.77 -9.23
C VAL A 230 7.75 21.94 -10.09
N VAL A 231 7.19 21.05 -10.91
CA VAL A 231 7.93 20.15 -11.81
C VAL A 231 8.34 20.82 -13.13
N GLN A 232 7.80 22.00 -13.46
CA GLN A 232 8.13 22.74 -14.68
C GLN A 232 8.87 24.05 -14.35
N PRO A 233 10.21 24.05 -14.19
CA PRO A 233 10.90 25.29 -13.88
C PRO A 233 11.06 26.26 -15.06
N GLU A 234 10.81 25.89 -16.33
CA GLU A 234 11.26 26.71 -17.49
C GLU A 234 10.31 26.74 -18.71
N ALA A 235 9.00 26.57 -18.55
CA ALA A 235 8.07 26.79 -19.67
C ALA A 235 7.43 28.19 -19.68
N VAL A 236 7.38 28.89 -18.54
CA VAL A 236 6.65 30.16 -18.41
C VAL A 236 7.51 31.38 -18.76
N ALA A 237 8.84 31.29 -18.69
CA ALA A 237 9.72 32.42 -19.00
C ALA A 237 9.90 32.68 -20.52
N ALA A 238 9.49 31.73 -21.38
CA ALA A 238 9.69 31.85 -22.82
C ALA A 238 8.60 32.68 -23.53
N GLU A 239 7.40 32.83 -22.95
CA GLU A 239 6.35 33.67 -23.56
C GLU A 239 6.54 35.17 -23.27
N GLU A 240 7.00 35.57 -22.08
CA GLU A 240 7.22 37.00 -21.76
C GLU A 240 8.43 37.62 -22.49
N GLN A 241 9.42 36.83 -22.88
CA GLN A 241 10.56 37.33 -23.66
C GLN A 241 10.25 37.47 -25.15
N GLN A 242 9.26 36.74 -25.68
CA GLN A 242 8.81 36.84 -27.06
C GLN A 242 8.01 38.14 -27.29
N GLU A 243 7.12 38.52 -26.35
CA GLU A 243 6.34 39.76 -26.46
C GLU A 243 7.21 41.02 -26.35
N HIS A 244 8.27 41.00 -25.53
CA HIS A 244 9.15 42.17 -25.39
C HIS A 244 10.10 42.36 -26.62
N THR A 245 10.38 41.31 -27.39
CA THR A 245 11.14 41.41 -28.65
C THR A 245 10.29 41.88 -29.84
N ASP A 246 9.00 41.61 -29.83
CA ASP A 246 8.09 42.05 -30.91
C ASP A 246 7.72 43.54 -30.79
N ILE A 247 7.73 44.12 -29.59
CA ILE A 247 7.49 45.56 -29.40
C ILE A 247 8.72 46.40 -29.81
N TRP A 248 9.95 45.93 -29.56
CA TRP A 248 11.18 46.66 -29.93
C TRP A 248 11.54 46.58 -31.42
N SER A 249 11.08 45.55 -32.13
CA SER A 249 11.27 45.41 -33.58
C SER A 249 10.30 46.28 -34.40
N HIS A 250 9.14 46.63 -33.85
CA HIS A 250 8.20 47.57 -34.48
C HIS A 250 8.61 49.04 -34.33
N TYR A 251 9.38 49.40 -33.30
CA TYR A 251 9.74 50.81 -33.02
C TYR A 251 11.05 51.28 -33.65
N ASN A 252 11.92 50.38 -34.14
CA ASN A 252 13.22 50.71 -34.72
C ASN A 252 13.30 50.53 -36.25
N GLY A 253 12.17 50.32 -36.93
CA GLY A 253 12.11 50.15 -38.39
C GLY A 253 12.08 51.43 -39.22
N ASP A 254 11.96 52.63 -38.60
CA ASP A 254 11.60 53.87 -39.30
C ASP A 254 12.59 55.05 -39.12
N ILE A 255 13.87 54.82 -38.81
CA ILE A 255 14.85 55.93 -38.65
C ILE A 255 16.02 55.98 -39.65
N ASP A 256 16.24 54.96 -40.50
CA ASP A 256 17.34 55.02 -41.49
C ASP A 256 16.87 55.13 -42.95
N ARG A 257 15.98 56.10 -43.20
CA ARG A 257 15.79 56.70 -44.53
C ARG A 257 15.74 58.21 -44.39
N TYR A 258 16.90 58.87 -44.47
CA TYR A 258 17.16 60.07 -45.29
C TYR A 258 18.63 60.48 -45.17
#